data_AF-A0A7U5YWQ9-F1
#
_entry.id   AF-A0A7U5YWQ9-F1
#
_cell.length_a   1.000
_cell.length_b   1.000
_cell.length_c   1.000
_cell.angle_alpha   90.00
_cell.angle_beta   90.00
_cell.angle_gamma   90.00
#
_symmetry.space_group_name_H-M   'P 1'
#
loop_
_entity.id
_entity.type
_entity.pdbx_description
1 polymer ?
#
loop_
_entity_poly.entity_id
_entity_poly.type
_entity_poly.pdbx_seq_one_letter_code
_entity_poly.pdbx_strand_id
1 'polypeptide(L)' 'MNITTGQYRQGVKGCFISSERPQPGEKLTLVMPTCRGKRIIPVGHVERIEAVGTARCLVWVSKLTPVEGMNY' A
#
# COMPACT_ATOMS: atom_id res chain seq x y z
N MET A 1 -1.13 -7.84 -1.63
CA MET A 1 -2.18 -6.81 -1.48
C MET A 1 -2.00 -5.71 -2.52
N ASN A 2 -3.10 -5.36 -3.19
CA ASN A 2 -3.12 -4.22 -4.10
C ASN A 2 -3.43 -2.95 -3.32
N ILE A 3 -2.66 -1.89 -3.57
CA ILE A 3 -2.86 -0.59 -2.92
C ILE A 3 -3.09 0.49 -3.97
N THR A 4 -3.87 1.49 -3.58
CA THR A 4 -4.12 2.68 -4.39
C THR A 4 -3.00 3.71 -4.23
N THR A 5 -2.97 4.72 -5.10
CA THR A 5 -2.05 5.85 -4.97
C THR A 5 -2.20 6.60 -3.64
N GLY A 6 -3.44 6.70 -3.12
CA GLY A 6 -3.71 7.29 -1.80
C GLY A 6 -3.10 6.48 -0.65
N GLN A 7 -3.30 5.17 -0.66
CA GLN A 7 -2.71 4.27 0.34
C GLN A 7 -1.19 4.23 0.24
N TYR A 8 -0.63 4.28 -0.98
CA TYR A 8 0.82 4.39 -1.15
C TYR A 8 1.37 5.67 -0.52
N ARG A 9 0.74 6.83 -0.75
CA ARG A 9 1.16 8.11 -0.12
C ARG A 9 1.11 8.07 1.40
N GLN A 10 0.11 7.41 1.97
CA GLN A 10 0.04 7.17 3.41
C GLN A 10 1.16 6.22 3.86
N GLY A 11 1.36 5.12 3.13
CA GLY A 11 2.39 4.12 3.40
C GLY A 11 3.82 4.68 3.34
N VAL A 12 4.10 5.70 2.53
CA VAL A 12 5.38 6.43 2.56
C VAL A 12 5.65 7.05 3.94
N LYS A 13 4.60 7.40 4.70
CA LYS A 13 4.69 7.89 6.08
C LYS A 13 4.78 6.76 7.12
N GLY A 14 4.77 5.49 6.69
CA GLY A 14 4.96 4.31 7.53
C GLY A 14 3.72 3.42 7.71
N CYS A 15 2.51 3.91 7.43
CA CYS A 15 1.30 3.09 7.53
C CYS A 15 0.12 3.63 6.71
N PHE A 16 -0.85 2.78 6.42
CA PHE A 16 -2.11 3.16 5.78
C PHE A 16 -3.28 2.30 6.28
N ILE A 17 -4.50 2.79 6.10
CA ILE A 17 -5.71 2.05 6.50
C ILE A 17 -6.21 1.20 5.32
N SER A 18 -6.57 -0.05 5.61
CA SER A 18 -7.20 -0.95 4.66
C SER A 18 -8.40 -1.68 5.27
N SER A 19 -9.41 -1.96 4.44
CA SER A 19 -10.50 -2.88 4.75
C SER A 19 -10.12 -4.35 4.50
N GLU A 20 -9.18 -4.58 3.60
CA GLU A 20 -8.59 -5.90 3.40
C GLU A 20 -7.59 -6.17 4.53
N ARG A 21 -7.60 -7.38 5.10
CA ARG A 21 -6.60 -7.83 6.07
C ARG A 21 -5.53 -8.63 5.34
N PRO A 22 -4.37 -8.02 5.02
CA PRO A 22 -3.27 -8.75 4.41
C PRO A 22 -2.60 -9.67 5.44
N GLN A 23 -1.51 -10.33 5.07
CA GLN A 23 -0.62 -11.02 6.02
C GLN A 23 0.72 -10.29 6.14
N PRO A 24 1.41 -10.38 7.30
CA PRO A 24 2.80 -9.95 7.40
C PRO A 24 3.67 -10.67 6.36
N GLY A 25 4.56 -9.95 5.68
CA GLY A 25 5.37 -10.44 4.57
C GLY A 25 4.65 -10.45 3.21
N GLU A 26 3.36 -10.13 3.15
CA GLU A 26 2.63 -10.11 1.88
C GLU A 26 3.12 -8.97 0.98
N LYS A 27 3.31 -9.26 -0.31
CA LYS A 27 3.76 -8.28 -1.30
C LYS A 27 2.74 -7.17 -1.50
N LEU A 28 3.22 -5.93 -1.51
CA LEU A 28 2.45 -4.74 -1.81
C LEU A 28 2.65 -4.34 -3.26
N THR A 29 1.54 -4.12 -3.94
CA THR A 29 1.52 -3.76 -5.35
C THR A 29 0.70 -2.50 -5.53
N LEU A 30 1.34 -1.41 -5.91
CA LEU A 30 0.65 -0.18 -6.28
C LEU A 30 -0.03 -0.37 -7.64
N VAL A 31 -1.34 -0.19 -7.66
CA VAL A 31 -2.15 -0.17 -8.88
C VAL A 31 -2.50 1.28 -9.19
N MET A 32 -1.87 1.83 -10.23
CA MET A 32 -2.07 3.21 -10.65
C MET A 32 -2.89 3.26 -11.95
N PRO A 33 -4.08 3.88 -11.96
CA PRO A 33 -4.81 4.12 -13.20
C PRO A 33 -4.03 5.12 -14.08
N THR A 34 -4.07 4.90 -15.39
CA THR A 34 -3.43 5.73 -16.42
C THR A 34 -4.43 5.96 -17.55
N CYS A 35 -4.18 6.95 -18.42
CA CYS A 35 -5.05 7.23 -19.57
C CYS A 35 -5.23 6.03 -20.52
N ARG A 36 -4.32 5.05 -20.49
CA ARG A 36 -4.34 3.84 -21.35
C ARG A 36 -4.68 2.56 -20.59
N GLY A 37 -5.08 2.63 -19.33
CA GLY A 37 -5.39 1.46 -18.50
C GLY A 37 -4.82 1.57 -17.09
N LYS A 38 -4.02 0.60 -16.66
CA LYS A 38 -3.41 0.60 -15.31
C LYS A 38 -1.95 0.17 -15.35
N ARG A 39 -1.13 0.77 -14.50
CA ARG A 39 0.26 0.36 -14.21
C ARG A 39 0.28 -0.38 -12.87
N ILE A 40 0.94 -1.53 -12.84
CA ILE A 40 1.03 -2.40 -11.67
C ILE A 40 2.50 -2.42 -11.24
N ILE A 41 2.79 -1.91 -10.05
CA ILE A 41 4.16 -1.68 -9.59
C ILE A 41 4.36 -2.36 -8.24
N PRO A 42 5.30 -3.32 -8.11
CA PRO A 42 5.64 -3.85 -6.80
C PRO A 42 6.38 -2.77 -6.00
N VAL A 43 5.87 -2.46 -4.81
CA VAL A 43 6.36 -1.34 -4.00
C VAL A 43 6.90 -1.77 -2.65
N GLY A 44 6.70 -3.01 -2.21
CA GLY A 44 7.26 -3.50 -0.96
C GLY A 44 6.51 -4.68 -0.41
N HIS A 45 6.47 -4.78 0.92
CA HIS A 45 5.78 -5.82 1.66
C HIS A 45 5.15 -5.25 2.92
N VAL A 46 4.15 -5.95 3.44
CA VAL A 46 3.52 -5.65 4.73
C VAL A 46 4.47 -6.07 5.84
N GLU A 47 4.74 -5.20 6.81
CA GLU A 47 5.53 -5.57 7.99
C GLU A 47 4.66 -6.04 9.13
N ARG A 48 3.63 -5.25 9.46
CA ARG A 48 2.77 -5.49 10.60
C ARG A 48 1.36 -5.02 10.29
N ILE A 49 0.39 -5.64 10.94
CA ILE A 49 -1.01 -5.27 10.83
C ILE A 49 -1.54 -5.06 12.24
N GLU A 50 -2.37 -4.05 12.39
CA GLU A 50 -3.06 -3.72 13.63
C GLU A 50 -4.55 -3.58 13.35
N ALA A 51 -5.38 -4.24 14.16
CA ALA A 51 -6.82 -4.17 13.97
C ALA A 51 -7.34 -2.80 14.42
N VAL A 52 -8.07 -2.11 13.55
CA VAL A 52 -8.72 -0.84 13.87
C VAL A 52 -10.22 -1.06 13.79
N GLY A 53 -10.80 -1.42 14.95
CA GLY A 53 -12.19 -1.86 15.05
C GLY A 53 -12.44 -3.21 14.39
N THR A 54 -13.67 -3.46 13.98
CA THR A 54 -14.11 -4.78 13.47
C THR A 54 -13.85 -4.97 11.97
N ALA A 55 -13.90 -3.90 11.18
CA ALA A 55 -13.90 -3.97 9.71
C ALA A 55 -12.63 -3.46 9.03
N ARG A 56 -11.74 -2.75 9.75
CA ARG A 56 -10.55 -2.12 9.17
C ARG A 56 -9.30 -2.57 9.90
N CYS A 57 -8.16 -2.41 9.24
CA CYS A 57 -6.85 -2.60 9.82
C CYS A 57 -5.89 -1.50 9.37
N LEU A 58 -4.97 -1.16 10.26
CA LEU A 58 -3.82 -0.33 9.98
C LEU A 58 -2.70 -1.24 9.52
N VAL A 59 -2.21 -1.01 8.30
CA VAL A 59 -1.14 -1.78 7.68
C VAL A 59 0.13 -0.95 7.79
N TRP A 60 1.10 -1.48 8.54
CA TRP A 60 2.43 -0.91 8.69
C TRP A 60 3.34 -1.42 7.59
N VAL A 61 4.10 -0.50 7.02
CA VAL A 61 5.00 -0.76 5.89
C VAL A 61 6.30 -0.02 6.11
N SER A 62 7.41 -0.65 5.75
CA SER A 62 8.70 0.04 5.69
C SER A 62 9.29 -0.06 4.29
N LYS A 63 10.19 0.88 3.99
CA LYS A 63 11.06 0.84 2.81
C LYS A 63 10.29 0.65 1.50
N LEU A 64 9.18 1.38 1.33
CA LEU A 64 8.47 1.35 0.05
C LEU A 64 9.40 1.83 -1.07
N THR A 65 9.43 1.08 -2.17
CA THR A 65 10.23 1.42 -3.34
C THR A 65 9.69 2.71 -3.97
N PRO A 66 10.54 3.73 -4.17
CA PRO A 66 10.12 4.96 -4.82
C PRO A 66 9.65 4.67 -6.25
N VAL A 67 8.49 5.21 -6.59
CA VAL A 67 7.87 5.11 -7.91
C VAL A 67 8.12 6.39 -8.71
N GLU A 68 8.74 6.25 -9.87
CA GLU A 68 9.01 7.35 -10.79
C GLU A 68 7.71 8.05 -11.23
N GLY A 69 7.72 9.39 -11.20
CA GLY A 69 6.56 10.22 -11.56
C GLY A 69 5.54 10.44 -10.44
N MET A 70 5.79 9.91 -9.25
CA MET A 70 5.05 10.29 -8.05
C MET A 70 5.94 11.14 -7.14
N ASN A 71 5.60 12.42 -7.02
CA ASN A 71 6.15 13.32 -6.00
C ASN A 71 5.29 13.20 -4.74
N TYR A 72 5.91 12.89 -3.61
CA TYR A 72 5.26 12.72 -2.29
C TYR A 72 5.80 13.73 -1.32
#